data_AF-A0A0F9AU94-F1
#
_entry.id   AF-A0A0F9AU94-F1
#
_cell.length_a   1.000
_cell.length_b   1.000
_cell.length_c   1.000
_cell.angle_alpha   90.00
_cell.angle_beta   90.00
_cell.angle_gamma   90.00
#
_symmetry.space_group_name_H-M   'P 1'
#
loop_
_entity.id
_entity.type
_entity.pdbx_description
1 polymer ?
#
loop_
_entity_poly.entity_id
_entity_poly.type
_entity_poly.pdbx_seq_one_letter_code
_entity_poly.pdbx_strand_id
1 'polypeptide(L)'
;MPSSAGGGKPALEGTYTVGGQKVKPGFQVFKEHVAKFTPKQAGEICGVDAKQITQIAKDLGEHASIGQTKVVDGKRVPFRPVSIMAYHMAQQENGFQALRAMTMLFMLMGALGAAGGVKSDFTWKIHDNYEELGNVEIEDPPYGPYLKHSKFYPINSGSPSVTALSILDPKKFEVDPKKLPEMMILHMTNAIVAFPNNKVIRDAYKKIDYVAALTPWLSETADYFADIILPTATIEKYEGPLSATDQYTNAKTLRIPPMDPLFESRGEIDIYLDLVERVGVLTGKEGYLDLVNQGLELSGEEAKANGKYALPLDKKPKVRDIFDRWAKANEVKDGIEFFEKEGTLDKGPYPPEEVYGYITDPPFGGVLH
;
A
#
# COMPACT_ATOMS: atom_id res chain seq x y z
N MET A 1 -4.03 -3.74 -25.45
CA MET A 1 -3.02 -3.89 -26.53
C MET A 1 -1.88 -2.94 -26.22
N PRO A 2 -0.61 -3.29 -26.47
CA PRO A 2 0.49 -2.35 -26.37
C PRO A 2 0.16 -1.05 -27.10
N SER A 3 0.38 0.10 -26.49
CA SER A 3 0.30 1.40 -27.15
C SER A 3 1.25 1.51 -28.36
N SER A 4 2.21 0.58 -28.47
CA SER A 4 3.09 0.38 -29.63
C SER A 4 2.66 -0.73 -30.61
N ALA A 5 1.62 -1.51 -30.31
CA ALA A 5 1.07 -2.53 -31.22
C ALA A 5 -0.26 -2.04 -31.77
N GLY A 6 -0.20 -1.33 -32.89
CA GLY A 6 -1.37 -0.79 -33.59
C GLY A 6 -2.36 -1.85 -34.04
N GLY A 7 -3.24 -2.30 -33.14
CA GLY A 7 -4.41 -3.13 -33.47
C GLY A 7 -4.12 -4.56 -33.92
N GLY A 8 -2.87 -5.00 -33.96
CA GLY A 8 -2.47 -6.29 -34.53
C GLY A 8 -2.63 -7.49 -33.59
N LYS A 9 -2.80 -8.69 -34.16
CA LYS A 9 -2.68 -9.96 -33.41
C LYS A 9 -1.19 -10.22 -33.14
N PRO A 10 -0.71 -10.17 -31.89
CA PRO A 10 0.70 -10.41 -31.59
C PRO A 10 1.07 -11.86 -31.90
N ALA A 11 2.23 -12.07 -32.51
CA ALA A 11 2.79 -13.40 -32.67
C ALA A 11 3.22 -13.95 -31.30
N LEU A 12 2.69 -15.10 -30.89
CA LEU A 12 3.07 -15.75 -29.64
C LEU A 12 4.31 -16.63 -29.78
N GLU A 13 4.55 -17.17 -30.97
CA GLU A 13 5.65 -18.07 -31.30
C GLU A 13 6.17 -17.74 -32.71
N GLY A 14 7.41 -18.11 -32.99
CA GLY A 14 8.10 -17.87 -34.26
C GLY A 14 9.50 -17.29 -34.07
N THR A 15 10.25 -17.21 -35.17
CA THR A 15 11.54 -16.50 -35.20
C THR A 15 11.42 -15.35 -36.19
N TYR A 16 11.75 -14.15 -35.72
CA TYR A 16 11.62 -12.90 -36.47
C TYR A 16 12.97 -12.20 -36.54
N THR A 17 13.09 -11.19 -37.41
CA THR A 17 14.29 -10.34 -37.49
C THR A 17 13.91 -8.90 -37.20
N VAL A 18 14.53 -8.29 -36.20
CA VAL A 18 14.31 -6.89 -35.80
C VAL A 18 15.69 -6.24 -35.64
N GLY A 19 15.91 -5.10 -36.32
CA GLY A 19 17.22 -4.43 -36.28
C GLY A 19 18.40 -5.31 -36.72
N GLY A 20 18.18 -6.27 -37.62
CA GLY A 20 19.19 -7.25 -38.06
C GLY A 20 19.46 -8.40 -37.09
N GLN A 21 18.80 -8.44 -35.92
CA GLN A 21 18.95 -9.51 -34.94
C GLN A 21 17.78 -10.49 -35.02
N LYS A 22 18.08 -11.79 -34.89
CA LYS A 22 17.04 -12.82 -34.75
C LYS A 22 16.45 -12.76 -33.34
N VAL A 23 15.13 -12.62 -33.25
CA VAL A 23 14.39 -12.51 -31.99
C VAL A 23 13.23 -13.51 -31.95
N LYS A 24 12.80 -13.85 -30.73
CA LYS A 24 11.60 -14.65 -30.44
C LYS A 24 10.61 -13.82 -29.61
N PRO A 25 9.29 -14.03 -29.74
CA PRO A 25 8.32 -13.41 -28.86
C PRO A 25 8.49 -13.82 -27.39
N GLY A 26 8.16 -12.91 -26.46
CA GLY A 26 8.31 -13.14 -25.02
C GLY A 26 7.54 -14.38 -24.51
N PHE A 27 6.34 -14.64 -25.04
CA PHE A 27 5.57 -15.83 -24.69
C PHE A 27 6.31 -17.13 -25.04
N GLN A 28 6.93 -17.20 -26.23
CA GLN A 28 7.73 -18.37 -26.62
C GLN A 28 8.92 -18.58 -25.67
N VAL A 29 9.64 -17.51 -25.31
CA VAL A 29 10.76 -17.59 -24.36
C VAL A 29 10.28 -18.10 -23.00
N PHE A 30 9.14 -17.60 -22.52
CA PHE A 30 8.51 -18.05 -21.29
C PHE A 30 8.09 -19.53 -21.35
N LYS A 31 7.40 -19.95 -22.42
CA LYS A 31 6.98 -21.34 -22.64
C LYS A 31 8.18 -22.29 -22.66
N GLU A 32 9.23 -21.95 -23.40
CA GLU A 32 10.48 -22.73 -23.47
C GLU A 32 11.19 -22.80 -22.11
N HIS A 33 11.12 -21.74 -21.30
CA HIS A 33 11.66 -21.72 -19.94
C HIS A 33 10.86 -22.64 -19.00
N VAL A 34 9.53 -22.48 -18.94
CA VAL A 34 8.64 -23.24 -18.06
C VAL A 34 8.63 -24.74 -18.40
N ALA A 35 8.80 -25.11 -19.67
CA ALA A 35 8.86 -26.51 -20.11
C ALA A 35 9.98 -27.33 -19.42
N LYS A 36 10.98 -26.68 -18.83
CA LYS A 36 12.07 -27.31 -18.09
C LYS A 36 11.66 -27.76 -16.67
N PHE A 37 10.52 -27.26 -16.17
CA PHE A 37 10.03 -27.52 -14.82
C PHE A 37 8.82 -28.46 -14.88
N THR A 38 9.08 -29.74 -14.67
CA THR A 38 8.04 -30.79 -14.74
C THR A 38 7.30 -30.93 -13.40
N PRO A 39 6.04 -31.44 -13.41
CA PRO A 39 5.33 -31.78 -12.18
C PRO A 39 6.09 -32.75 -11.27
N LYS A 40 6.91 -33.65 -11.83
CA LYS A 40 7.76 -34.56 -11.07
C LYS A 40 8.81 -33.79 -10.25
N GLN A 41 9.57 -32.91 -10.90
CA GLN A 41 10.59 -32.10 -10.23
C GLN A 41 9.96 -31.17 -9.18
N ALA A 42 8.83 -30.54 -9.50
CA ALA A 42 8.10 -29.70 -8.56
C ALA A 42 7.58 -30.51 -7.36
N GLY A 43 7.06 -31.72 -7.59
CA GLY A 43 6.60 -32.62 -6.52
C GLY A 43 7.72 -33.07 -5.59
N GLU A 44 8.91 -33.37 -6.13
CA GLU A 44 10.10 -33.70 -5.35
C GLU A 44 10.56 -32.54 -4.45
N ILE A 45 10.52 -31.29 -4.95
CA ILE A 45 10.88 -30.10 -4.18
C ILE A 45 9.82 -29.78 -3.11
N CYS A 46 8.54 -29.82 -3.48
CA CYS A 46 7.45 -29.39 -2.62
C CYS A 46 6.97 -30.49 -1.66
N GLY A 47 7.41 -31.74 -1.84
CA GLY A 47 6.94 -32.88 -1.05
C GLY A 47 5.49 -33.28 -1.33
N VAL A 48 5.03 -33.15 -2.58
CA VAL A 48 3.66 -33.49 -3.01
C VAL A 48 3.66 -34.40 -4.24
N ASP A 49 2.58 -35.14 -4.49
CA ASP A 49 2.49 -36.02 -5.67
C ASP A 49 2.40 -35.18 -6.96
N ALA A 50 3.24 -35.50 -7.94
CA ALA A 50 3.22 -34.92 -9.28
C ALA A 50 1.84 -35.04 -9.97
N LYS A 51 1.08 -36.09 -9.64
CA LYS A 51 -0.30 -36.26 -10.11
C LYS A 51 -1.23 -35.18 -9.55
N GLN A 52 -1.07 -34.81 -8.28
CA GLN A 52 -1.86 -33.75 -7.66
C GLN A 52 -1.56 -32.39 -8.29
N ILE A 53 -0.28 -32.08 -8.53
CA ILE A 53 0.13 -30.86 -9.24
C ILE A 53 -0.53 -30.78 -10.62
N THR A 54 -0.46 -31.89 -11.37
CA THR A 54 -1.05 -31.98 -12.71
C THR A 54 -2.57 -31.84 -12.68
N GLN A 55 -3.23 -32.47 -11.70
CA GLN A 55 -4.68 -32.39 -11.56
C GLN A 55 -5.13 -30.97 -11.23
N ILE A 56 -4.51 -30.32 -10.24
CA ILE A 56 -4.84 -28.93 -9.87
C ILE A 56 -4.63 -27.98 -11.05
N ALA A 57 -3.55 -28.15 -11.83
CA ALA A 57 -3.32 -27.33 -13.01
C ALA A 57 -4.42 -27.50 -14.07
N LYS A 58 -4.92 -28.73 -14.27
CA LYS A 58 -6.06 -29.00 -15.16
C LYS A 58 -7.35 -28.40 -14.62
N ASP A 59 -7.65 -28.63 -13.34
CA ASP A 59 -8.84 -28.11 -12.68
C ASP A 59 -8.90 -26.58 -12.78
N LEU A 60 -7.78 -25.89 -12.53
CA LEU A 60 -7.68 -24.44 -12.71
C LEU A 60 -7.96 -24.02 -14.16
N GLY A 61 -7.38 -24.69 -15.15
CA GLY A 61 -7.60 -24.37 -16.57
C GLY A 61 -9.04 -24.63 -17.04
N GLU A 62 -9.65 -25.73 -16.60
CA GLU A 62 -11.02 -26.11 -16.92
C GLU A 62 -12.03 -25.17 -16.26
N HIS A 63 -11.83 -24.85 -14.97
CA HIS A 63 -12.71 -23.95 -14.21
C HIS A 63 -12.47 -22.47 -14.49
N ALA A 64 -11.34 -22.10 -15.11
CA ALA A 64 -11.09 -20.74 -15.57
C ALA A 64 -12.16 -20.25 -16.55
N SER A 65 -12.98 -21.12 -17.16
CA SER A 65 -14.11 -20.69 -18.02
C SER A 65 -13.66 -19.82 -19.20
N ILE A 66 -12.51 -20.15 -19.79
CA ILE A 66 -11.91 -19.37 -20.88
C ILE A 66 -12.89 -19.26 -22.05
N GLY A 67 -13.09 -18.03 -22.54
CA GLY A 67 -14.05 -17.71 -23.59
C GLY A 67 -15.46 -17.34 -23.08
N GLN A 68 -15.78 -17.62 -21.81
CA GLN A 68 -17.04 -17.19 -21.22
C GLN A 68 -17.01 -15.72 -20.78
N THR A 69 -18.20 -15.11 -20.73
CA THR A 69 -18.43 -13.71 -20.31
C THR A 69 -19.63 -13.63 -19.37
N LYS A 70 -19.68 -12.58 -18.55
CA LYS A 70 -20.80 -12.21 -17.69
C LYS A 70 -21.19 -10.76 -17.95
N VAL A 71 -22.44 -10.38 -17.66
CA VAL A 71 -22.87 -8.97 -17.66
C VAL A 71 -22.86 -8.45 -16.23
N VAL A 72 -22.15 -7.34 -15.99
CA VAL A 72 -22.14 -6.61 -14.72
C VAL A 72 -22.51 -5.16 -15.03
N ASP A 73 -23.60 -4.67 -14.44
CA ASP A 73 -24.18 -3.34 -14.68
C ASP A 73 -24.24 -2.94 -16.16
N GLY A 74 -24.77 -3.85 -16.98
CA GLY A 74 -24.93 -3.66 -18.42
C GLY A 74 -23.66 -3.83 -19.25
N LYS A 75 -22.48 -4.04 -18.62
CA LYS A 75 -21.20 -4.23 -19.31
C LYS A 75 -20.81 -5.69 -19.39
N ARG A 76 -20.41 -6.13 -20.58
CA ARG A 76 -19.91 -7.49 -20.81
C ARG A 76 -18.44 -7.58 -20.38
N VAL A 77 -18.16 -8.45 -19.41
CA VAL A 77 -16.83 -8.71 -18.86
C VAL A 77 -16.44 -10.18 -19.04
N PRO A 78 -15.16 -10.53 -19.25
CA PRO A 78 -14.70 -11.92 -19.16
C PRO A 78 -15.05 -12.52 -17.80
N PHE A 79 -15.49 -13.78 -17.79
CA PHE A 79 -15.78 -14.53 -16.57
C PHE A 79 -14.67 -15.54 -16.32
N ARG A 80 -13.93 -15.40 -15.21
CA ARG A 80 -12.78 -16.22 -14.82
C ARG A 80 -12.82 -16.54 -13.32
N PRO A 81 -13.68 -17.46 -12.85
CA PRO A 81 -13.91 -17.72 -11.43
C PRO A 81 -12.79 -18.56 -10.80
N VAL A 82 -11.54 -18.13 -10.95
CA VAL A 82 -10.33 -18.81 -10.45
C VAL A 82 -9.39 -17.79 -9.80
N SER A 83 -8.84 -18.17 -8.65
CA SER A 83 -7.96 -17.32 -7.85
C SER A 83 -7.09 -18.17 -6.92
N ILE A 84 -5.99 -17.61 -6.45
CA ILE A 84 -5.13 -18.17 -5.40
C ILE A 84 -4.87 -17.06 -4.38
N MET A 85 -5.04 -17.37 -3.09
CA MET A 85 -4.76 -16.42 -2.02
C MET A 85 -3.24 -16.16 -1.90
N ALA A 86 -2.82 -14.93 -2.18
CA ALA A 86 -1.40 -14.59 -2.34
C ALA A 86 -0.71 -14.06 -1.07
N TYR A 87 -1.47 -13.65 -0.05
CA TYR A 87 -0.94 -12.89 1.09
C TYR A 87 0.19 -13.61 1.83
N HIS A 88 -0.03 -14.82 2.33
CA HIS A 88 1.01 -15.57 3.05
C HIS A 88 2.12 -16.10 2.13
N MET A 89 1.84 -16.25 0.83
CA MET A 89 2.85 -16.66 -0.15
C MET A 89 3.93 -15.58 -0.34
N ALA A 90 3.59 -14.32 -0.06
CA ALA A 90 4.52 -13.19 -0.07
C ALA A 90 5.47 -13.15 1.13
N GLN A 91 5.09 -13.78 2.26
CA GLN A 91 5.79 -13.68 3.55
C GLN A 91 6.90 -14.73 3.71
N GLN A 92 7.73 -14.88 2.68
CA GLN A 92 8.86 -15.81 2.64
C GLN A 92 10.00 -15.23 1.81
N GLU A 93 11.19 -15.82 1.92
CA GLU A 93 12.42 -15.30 1.31
C GLU A 93 12.29 -15.07 -0.21
N ASN A 94 11.59 -15.97 -0.91
CA ASN A 94 11.32 -15.87 -2.34
C ASN A 94 9.89 -15.39 -2.63
N GLY A 95 9.24 -14.71 -1.68
CA GLY A 95 7.85 -14.28 -1.78
C GLY A 95 7.56 -13.44 -3.02
N PHE A 96 8.48 -12.55 -3.39
CA PHE A 96 8.38 -11.77 -4.63
C PHE A 96 8.31 -12.66 -5.88
N GLN A 97 9.17 -13.68 -5.98
CA GLN A 97 9.18 -14.61 -7.12
C GLN A 97 7.93 -15.50 -7.12
N ALA A 98 7.46 -15.93 -5.95
CA ALA A 98 6.22 -16.69 -5.81
C ALA A 98 5.01 -15.87 -6.29
N LEU A 99 4.88 -14.63 -5.83
CA LEU A 99 3.84 -13.71 -6.30
C LEU A 99 3.94 -13.47 -7.81
N ARG A 100 5.16 -13.27 -8.35
CA ARG A 100 5.35 -13.10 -9.80
C ARG A 100 4.85 -14.32 -10.57
N ALA A 101 5.17 -15.53 -10.14
CA ALA A 101 4.71 -16.77 -10.77
C ALA A 101 3.17 -16.92 -10.69
N MET A 102 2.57 -16.59 -9.55
CA MET A 102 1.11 -16.61 -9.36
C MET A 102 0.40 -15.59 -10.28
N THR A 103 0.92 -14.36 -10.35
CA THR A 103 0.39 -13.33 -11.24
C THR A 103 0.46 -13.76 -12.70
N MET A 104 1.58 -14.34 -13.14
CA MET A 104 1.71 -14.87 -14.50
C MET A 104 0.69 -15.99 -14.78
N LEU A 105 0.39 -16.85 -13.81
CA LEU A 105 -0.65 -17.86 -13.95
C LEU A 105 -2.05 -17.24 -14.16
N PHE A 106 -2.38 -16.18 -13.41
CA PHE A 106 -3.63 -15.44 -13.63
C PHE A 106 -3.66 -14.73 -14.99
N MET A 107 -2.54 -14.18 -15.46
CA MET A 107 -2.43 -13.60 -16.80
C MET A 107 -2.69 -14.64 -17.89
N LEU A 108 -2.11 -15.85 -17.78
CA LEU A 108 -2.31 -16.94 -18.74
C LEU A 108 -3.79 -17.34 -18.86
N MET A 109 -4.52 -17.35 -17.76
CA MET A 109 -5.96 -17.65 -17.74
C MET A 109 -6.83 -16.44 -18.11
N GLY A 110 -6.24 -15.24 -18.21
CA GLY A 110 -6.95 -13.98 -18.37
C GLY A 110 -7.78 -13.60 -17.13
N ALA A 111 -7.43 -14.11 -15.95
CA ALA A 111 -8.18 -13.92 -14.70
C ALA A 111 -7.95 -12.55 -14.03
N LEU A 112 -6.85 -11.86 -14.33
CA LEU A 112 -6.60 -10.52 -13.79
C LEU A 112 -7.66 -9.53 -14.31
N GLY A 113 -8.37 -8.86 -13.40
CA GLY A 113 -9.40 -7.87 -13.74
C GLY A 113 -10.66 -8.45 -14.41
N ALA A 114 -10.85 -9.77 -14.38
CA ALA A 114 -12.06 -10.43 -14.88
C ALA A 114 -13.11 -10.63 -13.76
N ALA A 115 -14.36 -10.86 -14.13
CA ALA A 115 -15.40 -11.22 -13.16
C ALA A 115 -15.11 -12.58 -12.51
N GLY A 116 -15.08 -12.61 -11.17
CA GLY A 116 -14.71 -13.78 -10.37
C GLY A 116 -13.20 -14.06 -10.31
N GLY A 117 -12.40 -13.26 -11.02
CA GLY A 117 -10.95 -13.39 -11.08
C GLY A 117 -10.25 -12.54 -10.04
N VAL A 118 -8.94 -12.39 -10.22
CA VAL A 118 -8.08 -11.67 -9.26
C VAL A 118 -8.09 -10.18 -9.56
N LYS A 119 -8.32 -9.38 -8.53
CA LYS A 119 -8.19 -7.93 -8.57
C LYS A 119 -6.77 -7.54 -8.16
N SER A 120 -5.98 -7.07 -9.13
CA SER A 120 -4.58 -6.67 -8.92
C SER A 120 -4.39 -5.18 -8.65
N ASP A 121 -5.39 -4.35 -8.96
CA ASP A 121 -5.34 -2.89 -8.82
C ASP A 121 -6.74 -2.33 -8.52
N PHE A 122 -6.82 -1.07 -8.11
CA PHE A 122 -8.04 -0.29 -7.87
C PHE A 122 -8.27 0.83 -8.89
N THR A 123 -7.26 1.24 -9.67
CA THR A 123 -7.38 2.45 -10.51
C THR A 123 -7.14 2.22 -12.01
N TRP A 124 -6.65 1.03 -12.41
CA TRP A 124 -6.27 0.69 -13.81
C TRP A 124 -5.48 1.79 -14.52
N LYS A 125 -4.60 2.48 -13.79
CA LYS A 125 -3.71 3.52 -14.30
C LYS A 125 -2.27 3.09 -14.07
N ILE A 126 -1.37 3.59 -14.90
CA ILE A 126 0.06 3.47 -14.62
C ILE A 126 0.31 4.29 -13.34
N HIS A 127 0.87 3.64 -12.33
CA HIS A 127 1.22 4.31 -11.08
C HIS A 127 2.29 5.38 -11.35
N ASP A 128 2.19 6.55 -10.71
CA ASP A 128 3.10 7.68 -10.96
C ASP A 128 4.58 7.31 -10.75
N ASN A 129 4.85 6.48 -9.73
CA ASN A 129 6.17 5.89 -9.48
C ASN A 129 6.71 4.97 -10.60
N TYR A 130 5.94 4.54 -11.61
CA TYR A 130 6.43 3.58 -12.62
C TYR A 130 7.67 4.11 -13.35
N GLU A 131 7.60 5.35 -13.84
CA GLU A 131 8.72 6.01 -14.50
C GLU A 131 9.83 6.37 -13.50
N GLU A 132 9.47 6.84 -12.30
CA GLU A 132 10.46 7.18 -11.26
C GLU A 132 11.29 5.95 -10.85
N LEU A 133 10.66 4.80 -10.65
CA LEU A 133 11.32 3.55 -10.28
C LEU A 133 12.15 2.96 -11.43
N GLY A 134 11.81 3.28 -12.69
CA GLY A 134 12.62 2.93 -13.86
C GLY A 134 13.85 3.81 -14.03
N ASN A 135 13.83 5.03 -13.49
CA ASN A 135 14.85 6.05 -13.66
C ASN A 135 15.50 6.47 -12.32
N VAL A 136 15.59 5.55 -11.37
CA VAL A 136 16.15 5.83 -10.04
C VAL A 136 17.61 6.26 -10.17
N GLU A 137 17.89 7.48 -9.70
CA GLU A 137 19.24 7.97 -9.53
C GLU A 137 19.84 7.41 -8.24
N ILE A 138 21.08 6.93 -8.33
CA ILE A 138 21.86 6.48 -7.19
C ILE A 138 22.72 7.66 -6.74
N GLU A 139 22.52 8.10 -5.51
CA GLU A 139 23.31 9.17 -4.88
C GLU A 139 24.71 8.67 -4.50
N ASP A 140 25.65 9.61 -4.44
CA ASP A 140 26.96 9.37 -3.81
C ASP A 140 26.84 9.46 -2.28
N PRO A 141 27.66 8.70 -1.54
CA PRO A 141 27.71 8.80 -0.08
C PRO A 141 28.20 10.19 0.39
N PRO A 142 27.87 10.62 1.62
CA PRO A 142 27.27 9.81 2.68
C PRO A 142 25.72 9.84 2.71
N TYR A 143 25.14 8.66 2.92
CA TYR A 143 23.69 8.42 2.86
C TYR A 143 22.95 8.79 4.16
N GLY A 144 21.62 8.88 4.06
CA GLY A 144 20.74 8.93 5.24
C GLY A 144 20.47 7.54 5.83
N PRO A 145 19.91 7.45 7.05
CA PRO A 145 19.69 6.18 7.75
C PRO A 145 18.65 5.29 7.04
N TYR A 146 17.76 5.86 6.23
CA TYR A 146 16.82 5.09 5.42
C TYR A 146 17.46 4.48 4.17
N LEU A 147 18.69 4.83 3.79
CA LEU A 147 19.38 4.30 2.61
C LEU A 147 18.63 4.45 1.27
N LYS A 148 17.55 5.23 1.20
CA LYS A 148 16.85 5.55 -0.06
C LYS A 148 17.84 6.20 -1.03
N HIS A 149 17.79 5.84 -2.31
CA HIS A 149 18.73 6.28 -3.35
C HIS A 149 20.20 5.89 -3.13
N SER A 150 20.51 5.05 -2.14
CA SER A 150 21.88 4.53 -1.97
C SER A 150 22.17 3.39 -2.93
N LYS A 151 23.46 3.09 -3.16
CA LYS A 151 23.86 1.88 -3.92
C LYS A 151 23.42 0.56 -3.28
N PHE A 152 23.07 0.58 -1.98
CA PHE A 152 22.60 -0.60 -1.25
C PHE A 152 21.09 -0.79 -1.41
N TYR A 153 20.33 0.30 -1.38
CA TYR A 153 18.87 0.31 -1.51
C TYR A 153 18.41 1.46 -2.43
N PRO A 154 18.64 1.36 -3.76
CA PRO A 154 18.23 2.41 -4.69
C PRO A 154 16.74 2.71 -4.57
N ILE A 155 15.94 1.66 -4.40
CA ILE A 155 14.52 1.71 -4.08
C ILE A 155 14.34 1.23 -2.64
N ASN A 156 13.79 2.08 -1.78
CA ASN A 156 13.45 1.71 -0.41
C ASN A 156 12.11 2.28 0.03
N SER A 157 11.31 1.46 0.70
CA SER A 157 10.03 1.82 1.31
C SER A 157 10.17 2.33 2.76
N GLY A 158 11.41 2.51 3.25
CA GLY A 158 11.67 2.93 4.63
C GLY A 158 11.52 1.78 5.63
N SER A 159 11.87 0.56 5.24
CA SER A 159 11.77 -0.63 6.11
C SER A 159 12.50 -0.40 7.44
N PRO A 160 11.82 -0.53 8.61
CA PRO A 160 12.45 -0.34 9.92
C PRO A 160 13.66 -1.24 10.16
N SER A 161 13.65 -2.45 9.61
CA SER A 161 14.79 -3.37 9.69
C SER A 161 16.01 -2.87 8.91
N VAL A 162 15.80 -2.22 7.77
CA VAL A 162 16.90 -1.63 6.97
C VAL A 162 17.47 -0.41 7.70
N THR A 163 16.61 0.45 8.23
CA THR A 163 17.03 1.59 9.06
C THR A 163 17.79 1.13 10.31
N ALA A 164 17.34 0.06 10.97
CA ALA A 164 18.04 -0.51 12.13
C ALA A 164 19.44 -1.03 11.78
N LEU A 165 19.62 -1.68 10.61
CA LEU A 165 20.93 -2.12 10.14
C LEU A 165 21.88 -0.94 9.91
N SER A 166 21.37 0.16 9.35
CA SER A 166 22.17 1.35 9.04
C SER A 166 22.59 2.11 10.30
N ILE A 167 21.74 2.14 11.34
CA ILE A 167 22.07 2.67 12.68
C ILE A 167 23.14 1.80 13.37
N LEU A 168 23.05 0.48 13.22
CA LEU A 168 24.01 -0.43 13.84
C LEU A 168 25.40 -0.34 13.22
N ASP A 169 25.48 -0.17 11.90
CA ASP A 169 26.74 -0.13 11.15
C ASP A 169 26.76 0.99 10.09
N PRO A 170 26.77 2.27 10.52
CA PRO A 170 26.71 3.40 9.60
C PRO A 170 27.92 3.44 8.66
N LYS A 171 29.08 2.93 9.08
CA LYS A 171 30.28 2.89 8.25
C LYS A 171 30.12 1.92 7.08
N LYS A 172 29.60 0.71 7.31
CA LYS A 172 29.35 -0.28 6.25
C LYS A 172 28.39 0.25 5.18
N PHE A 173 27.36 0.97 5.63
CA PHE A 173 26.35 1.52 4.75
C PHE A 173 26.65 2.94 4.29
N GLU A 174 27.86 3.46 4.56
CA GLU A 174 28.29 4.81 4.17
C GLU A 174 27.29 5.91 4.60
N VAL A 175 26.64 5.73 5.74
CA VAL A 175 25.68 6.68 6.33
C VAL A 175 26.45 7.81 6.99
N ASP A 176 25.97 9.04 6.80
CA ASP A 176 26.45 10.20 7.55
C ASP A 176 26.08 10.03 9.03
N PRO A 177 27.06 9.91 9.96
CA PRO A 177 26.76 9.78 11.38
C PRO A 177 25.91 10.93 11.93
N LYS A 178 25.97 12.12 11.31
CA LYS A 178 25.15 13.29 11.70
C LYS A 178 23.68 13.18 11.31
N LYS A 179 23.34 12.25 10.41
CA LYS A 179 21.96 11.96 10.00
C LYS A 179 21.34 10.82 10.80
N LEU A 180 22.08 10.21 11.74
CA LEU A 180 21.52 9.20 12.62
C LEU A 180 20.51 9.84 13.58
N PRO A 181 19.36 9.19 13.81
CA PRO A 181 18.34 9.75 14.70
C PRO A 181 18.81 9.72 16.17
N GLU A 182 18.80 10.88 16.81
CA GLU A 182 19.00 11.01 18.27
C GLU A 182 17.68 10.76 19.03
N MET A 183 16.54 11.04 18.39
CA MET A 183 15.20 10.84 18.94
C MET A 183 14.32 9.99 18.02
N MET A 184 13.45 9.18 18.62
CA MET A 184 12.43 8.40 17.91
C MET A 184 11.07 8.50 18.59
N ILE A 185 10.02 8.66 17.79
CA ILE A 185 8.63 8.57 18.25
C ILE A 185 8.03 7.26 17.73
N LEU A 186 7.62 6.40 18.65
CA LEU A 186 6.94 5.15 18.38
C LEU A 186 5.44 5.37 18.48
N HIS A 187 4.72 5.22 17.36
CA HIS A 187 3.28 5.38 17.29
C HIS A 187 2.69 4.29 16.39
N MET A 188 1.61 3.63 16.84
CA MET A 188 0.96 2.51 16.13
C MET A 188 1.93 1.38 15.71
N THR A 189 2.97 1.13 16.52
CA THR A 189 4.00 0.13 16.23
C THR A 189 4.45 -0.61 17.49
N ASN A 190 4.75 -1.90 17.35
CA ASN A 190 5.33 -2.75 18.38
C ASN A 190 6.48 -3.58 17.77
N ALA A 191 7.51 -2.88 17.31
CA ALA A 191 8.51 -3.38 16.38
C ALA A 191 9.25 -4.63 16.88
N ILE A 192 9.55 -4.74 18.19
CA ILE A 192 10.37 -5.85 18.71
C ILE A 192 9.59 -7.17 18.87
N VAL A 193 8.27 -7.11 18.73
CA VAL A 193 7.34 -8.24 18.75
C VAL A 193 6.87 -8.55 17.33
N ALA A 194 6.51 -7.52 16.56
CA ALA A 194 5.86 -7.69 15.26
C ALA A 194 6.83 -7.95 14.10
N PHE A 195 8.07 -7.47 14.16
CA PHE A 195 8.98 -7.51 13.02
C PHE A 195 9.93 -8.71 13.08
N PRO A 196 10.22 -9.37 11.93
CA PRO A 196 10.98 -10.62 11.91
C PRO A 196 12.44 -10.46 12.37
N ASN A 197 13.05 -9.30 12.11
CA ASN A 197 14.45 -9.03 12.49
C ASN A 197 14.55 -8.36 13.88
N ASN A 198 13.86 -8.95 14.87
CA ASN A 198 13.67 -8.33 16.17
C ASN A 198 14.98 -7.99 16.89
N LYS A 199 16.02 -8.84 16.77
CA LYS A 199 17.32 -8.63 17.42
C LYS A 199 18.00 -7.37 16.89
N VAL A 200 18.02 -7.20 15.57
CA VAL A 200 18.61 -6.03 14.92
C VAL A 200 17.88 -4.76 15.33
N ILE A 201 16.54 -4.80 15.38
CA ILE A 201 15.74 -3.66 15.83
C ILE A 201 16.02 -3.33 17.29
N ARG A 202 15.99 -4.34 18.19
CA ARG A 202 16.31 -4.16 19.62
C ARG A 202 17.70 -3.56 19.82
N ASP A 203 18.70 -4.02 19.08
CA ASP A 203 20.06 -3.51 19.21
C ASP A 203 20.20 -2.09 18.63
N ALA A 204 19.47 -1.74 17.57
CA ALA A 204 19.44 -0.39 17.03
C ALA A 204 18.75 0.59 17.99
N TYR A 205 17.66 0.17 18.65
CA TYR A 205 16.93 1.02 19.59
C TYR A 205 17.79 1.43 20.79
N LYS A 206 18.73 0.56 21.23
CA LYS A 206 19.71 0.89 22.29
C LYS A 206 20.68 2.02 21.92
N LYS A 207 20.77 2.40 20.64
CA LYS A 207 21.62 3.49 20.15
C LYS A 207 20.86 4.81 19.96
N ILE A 208 19.55 4.81 20.21
CA ILE A 208 18.73 6.02 20.13
C ILE A 208 18.75 6.67 21.52
N ASP A 209 19.11 7.94 21.58
CA ASP A 209 19.30 8.63 22.86
C ASP A 209 17.98 8.92 23.57
N TYR A 210 16.89 9.06 22.81
CA TYR A 210 15.58 9.35 23.36
C TYR A 210 14.42 8.71 22.57
N VAL A 211 13.57 7.96 23.25
CA VAL A 211 12.43 7.28 22.64
C VAL A 211 11.14 7.68 23.36
N ALA A 212 10.21 8.27 22.61
CA ALA A 212 8.85 8.51 23.09
C ALA A 212 7.90 7.48 22.47
N ALA A 213 7.01 6.89 23.27
CA ALA A 213 5.99 5.95 22.80
C ALA A 213 4.58 6.48 23.02
N LEU A 214 3.81 6.63 21.94
CA LEU A 214 2.37 6.85 21.97
C LEU A 214 1.69 5.49 21.94
N THR A 215 1.12 5.07 23.08
CA THR A 215 0.52 3.75 23.18
C THR A 215 -0.61 3.68 24.21
N PRO A 216 -1.67 2.89 23.96
CA PRO A 216 -2.76 2.68 24.91
C PRO A 216 -2.46 1.55 25.91
N TRP A 217 -1.40 0.75 25.69
CA TRP A 217 -0.94 -0.29 26.60
C TRP A 217 0.58 -0.26 26.70
N LEU A 218 1.13 -0.62 27.86
CA LEU A 218 2.57 -0.80 28.02
C LEU A 218 3.03 -2.02 27.20
N SER A 219 3.32 -1.82 25.93
CA SER A 219 3.85 -2.85 25.04
C SER A 219 5.29 -3.19 25.42
N GLU A 220 5.77 -4.40 25.10
CA GLU A 220 7.19 -4.75 25.31
C GLU A 220 8.14 -3.75 24.65
N THR A 221 7.78 -3.22 23.47
CA THR A 221 8.60 -2.18 22.82
C THR A 221 8.70 -0.93 23.69
N ALA A 222 7.58 -0.46 24.23
CA ALA A 222 7.58 0.71 25.10
C ALA A 222 8.28 0.44 26.44
N ASP A 223 8.00 -0.70 27.07
CA ASP A 223 8.56 -1.09 28.37
C ASP A 223 10.09 -1.16 28.36
N TYR A 224 10.68 -1.74 27.30
CA TYR A 224 12.13 -1.89 27.23
C TYR A 224 12.88 -0.65 26.74
N PHE A 225 12.23 0.23 25.97
CA PHE A 225 12.96 1.25 25.21
C PHE A 225 12.43 2.67 25.35
N ALA A 226 11.19 2.89 25.79
CA ALA A 226 10.66 4.24 25.86
C ALA A 226 11.13 4.97 27.13
N ASP A 227 11.66 6.19 26.95
CA ASP A 227 11.95 7.12 28.04
C ASP A 227 10.69 7.84 28.51
N ILE A 228 9.76 8.11 27.58
CA ILE A 228 8.45 8.67 27.87
C ILE A 228 7.36 7.86 27.18
N ILE A 229 6.28 7.63 27.93
CA ILE A 229 5.04 7.06 27.42
C ILE A 229 3.97 8.14 27.44
N LEU A 230 3.36 8.37 26.28
CA LEU A 230 2.19 9.22 26.13
C LEU A 230 0.95 8.30 26.02
N PRO A 231 0.07 8.28 27.03
CA PRO A 231 -1.08 7.37 27.04
C PRO A 231 -2.08 7.76 25.95
N THR A 232 -2.31 6.86 24.99
CA THR A 232 -3.29 7.10 23.94
C THR A 232 -4.64 6.48 24.27
N ALA A 233 -5.72 7.13 23.84
CA ALA A 233 -7.06 6.59 23.91
C ALA A 233 -7.21 5.41 22.93
N THR A 234 -8.14 4.49 23.22
CA THR A 234 -8.40 3.34 22.35
C THR A 234 -9.47 3.69 21.32
N ILE A 235 -10.72 3.32 21.57
CA ILE A 235 -11.86 3.66 20.72
C ILE A 235 -12.47 5.02 21.10
N GLU A 236 -12.10 5.58 22.25
CA GLU A 236 -12.61 6.83 22.84
C GLU A 236 -12.02 8.08 22.18
N LYS A 237 -11.88 8.08 20.85
CA LYS A 237 -11.28 9.18 20.10
C LYS A 237 -11.87 9.31 18.71
N TYR A 238 -11.75 10.51 18.14
CA TYR A 238 -11.99 10.71 16.72
C TYR A 238 -10.78 10.22 15.91
N GLU A 239 -11.04 9.49 14.82
CA GLU A 239 -10.01 9.00 13.90
C GLU A 239 -10.55 8.93 12.47
N GLY A 240 -9.72 9.31 11.51
CA GLY A 240 -10.03 9.24 10.09
C GLY A 240 -9.45 10.41 9.30
N PRO A 241 -10.05 10.73 8.13
CA PRO A 241 -11.11 9.98 7.46
C PRO A 241 -10.67 8.57 7.07
N LEU A 242 -11.57 7.60 7.20
CA LEU A 242 -11.31 6.19 6.86
C LEU A 242 -12.11 5.79 5.62
N SER A 243 -11.54 4.87 4.84
CA SER A 243 -12.25 4.19 3.75
C SER A 243 -12.56 2.77 4.17
N ALA A 244 -13.77 2.30 3.85
CA ALA A 244 -14.20 0.93 4.06
C ALA A 244 -14.69 0.34 2.73
N THR A 245 -14.41 -0.94 2.50
CA THR A 245 -14.84 -1.63 1.29
C THR A 245 -14.91 -3.13 1.49
N ASP A 246 -15.87 -3.77 0.84
CA ASP A 246 -15.95 -5.22 0.67
C ASP A 246 -15.36 -5.69 -0.69
N GLN A 247 -14.59 -4.82 -1.34
CA GLN A 247 -14.04 -4.89 -2.70
C GLN A 247 -15.01 -4.52 -3.84
N TYR A 248 -16.31 -4.50 -3.60
CA TYR A 248 -17.33 -4.18 -4.60
C TYR A 248 -18.12 -2.92 -4.25
N THR A 249 -18.16 -2.57 -2.97
CA THR A 249 -18.84 -1.41 -2.41
C THR A 249 -17.82 -0.50 -1.77
N ASN A 250 -18.01 0.81 -1.92
CA ASN A 250 -17.19 1.83 -1.31
C ASN A 250 -17.95 2.47 -0.15
N ALA A 251 -17.24 2.83 0.91
CA ALA A 251 -17.80 3.56 2.01
C ALA A 251 -16.74 4.47 2.66
N LYS A 252 -17.21 5.55 3.27
CA LYS A 252 -16.39 6.42 4.12
C LYS A 252 -16.88 6.33 5.55
N THR A 253 -15.96 6.36 6.50
CA THR A 253 -16.31 6.33 7.93
C THR A 253 -15.35 7.18 8.73
N LEU A 254 -15.77 7.50 9.95
CA LEU A 254 -14.96 8.09 11.00
C LEU A 254 -15.10 7.21 12.23
N ARG A 255 -14.01 7.02 12.97
CA ARG A 255 -14.16 6.56 14.35
C ARG A 255 -14.76 7.72 15.14
N ILE A 256 -15.90 7.47 15.78
CA ILE A 256 -16.55 8.41 16.68
C ILE A 256 -16.33 7.91 18.11
N PRO A 257 -15.90 8.77 19.05
CA PRO A 257 -15.72 8.37 20.44
C PRO A 257 -17.07 7.95 21.04
N PRO A 258 -17.22 6.71 21.54
CA PRO A 258 -18.46 6.30 22.22
C PRO A 258 -18.58 6.87 23.64
N MET A 259 -17.47 7.34 24.19
CA MET A 259 -17.35 7.98 25.50
C MET A 259 -16.08 8.84 25.53
N ASP A 260 -15.89 9.62 26.60
CA ASP A 260 -14.65 10.35 26.84
C ASP A 260 -13.47 9.39 27.09
N PRO A 261 -12.23 9.77 26.72
CA PRO A 261 -11.03 9.00 27.04
C PRO A 261 -10.93 8.62 28.51
N LEU A 262 -10.45 7.40 28.78
CA LEU A 262 -10.24 6.93 30.14
C LEU A 262 -8.99 7.57 30.76
N PHE A 263 -9.07 7.94 32.05
CA PHE A 263 -7.97 8.52 32.81
C PHE A 263 -7.39 9.78 32.13
N GLU A 264 -6.07 9.85 31.98
CA GLU A 264 -5.36 10.92 31.27
C GLU A 264 -5.03 10.56 29.82
N SER A 265 -5.60 9.47 29.29
CA SER A 265 -5.39 9.08 27.89
C SER A 265 -6.00 10.11 26.94
N ARG A 266 -5.41 10.25 25.75
CA ARG A 266 -5.84 11.24 24.75
C ARG A 266 -5.83 10.66 23.35
N GLY A 267 -6.69 11.18 22.47
CA GLY A 267 -6.59 10.89 21.04
C GLY A 267 -5.25 11.36 20.48
N GLU A 268 -4.67 10.61 19.54
CA GLU A 268 -3.33 10.92 19.03
C GLU A 268 -3.30 12.24 18.26
N ILE A 269 -4.40 12.62 17.60
CA ILE A 269 -4.51 13.92 16.94
C ILE A 269 -4.39 15.05 17.97
N ASP A 270 -5.03 14.94 19.14
CA ASP A 270 -4.88 15.92 20.22
C ASP A 270 -3.45 15.99 20.75
N ILE A 271 -2.78 14.83 20.88
CA ILE A 271 -1.37 14.76 21.31
C ILE A 271 -0.47 15.46 20.28
N TYR A 272 -0.64 15.16 18.99
CA TYR A 272 0.17 15.78 17.94
C TYR A 272 -0.06 17.28 17.83
N LEU A 273 -1.31 17.76 17.91
CA LEU A 273 -1.62 19.19 17.92
C LEU A 273 -0.90 19.92 19.06
N ASP A 274 -0.88 19.32 20.24
CA ASP A 274 -0.19 19.85 21.41
C ASP A 274 1.34 19.81 21.28
N LEU A 275 1.90 18.77 20.64
CA LEU A 275 3.34 18.66 20.39
C LEU A 275 3.80 19.72 19.39
N VAL A 276 3.13 19.85 18.25
CA VAL A 276 3.49 20.83 17.22
C VAL A 276 3.26 22.27 17.67
N GLU A 277 2.26 22.50 18.54
CA GLU A 277 2.07 23.81 19.20
C GLU A 277 3.25 24.15 20.11
N ARG A 278 3.69 23.21 20.94
CA ARG A 278 4.84 23.40 21.85
C ARG A 278 6.16 23.60 21.10
N VAL A 279 6.34 22.96 19.94
CA VAL A 279 7.52 23.13 19.08
C VAL A 279 7.44 24.43 18.26
N GLY A 280 6.26 25.07 18.19
CA GLY A 280 6.07 26.34 17.48
C GLY A 280 5.83 26.20 15.97
N VAL A 281 5.41 25.02 15.52
CA VAL A 281 5.17 24.71 14.09
C VAL A 281 3.70 24.38 13.79
N LEU A 282 2.78 24.62 14.74
CA LEU A 282 1.35 24.39 14.54
C LEU A 282 0.77 25.29 13.44
N THR A 283 1.06 26.58 13.51
CA THR A 283 0.39 27.66 12.77
C THR A 283 1.23 28.18 11.60
N GLY A 284 0.61 29.00 10.75
CA GLY A 284 1.26 29.64 9.60
C GLY A 284 1.23 28.82 8.31
N LYS A 285 1.62 29.46 7.21
CA LYS A 285 1.86 28.79 5.93
C LYS A 285 3.04 27.83 6.10
N GLU A 286 2.93 26.63 5.55
CA GLU A 286 3.86 25.51 5.78
C GLU A 286 3.90 24.97 7.23
N GLY A 287 3.06 25.51 8.12
CA GLY A 287 2.82 24.95 9.45
C GLY A 287 1.96 23.69 9.41
N TYR A 288 1.87 22.97 10.53
CA TYR A 288 1.14 21.70 10.63
C TYR A 288 -0.33 21.82 10.18
N LEU A 289 -1.02 22.91 10.52
CA LEU A 289 -2.42 23.11 10.09
C LEU A 289 -2.57 23.31 8.58
N ASP A 290 -1.57 23.90 7.91
CA ASP A 290 -1.55 24.02 6.45
C ASP A 290 -1.37 22.64 5.79
N LEU A 291 -0.47 21.82 6.35
CA LEU A 291 -0.29 20.43 5.92
C LEU A 291 -1.54 19.57 6.16
N VAL A 292 -2.24 19.76 7.28
CA VAL A 292 -3.52 19.09 7.55
C VAL A 292 -4.58 19.53 6.54
N ASN A 293 -4.65 20.81 6.19
CA ASN A 293 -5.58 21.27 5.16
C ASN A 293 -5.27 20.64 3.80
N GLN A 294 -4.01 20.58 3.40
CA GLN A 294 -3.61 19.93 2.14
C GLN A 294 -3.93 18.43 2.16
N GLY A 295 -3.54 17.72 3.22
CA GLY A 295 -3.78 16.28 3.35
C GLY A 295 -5.25 15.88 3.47
N LEU A 296 -6.13 16.80 3.87
CA LEU A 296 -7.59 16.60 3.90
C LEU A 296 -8.30 17.23 2.69
N GLU A 297 -7.56 17.72 1.68
CA GLU A 297 -8.08 18.40 0.49
C GLU A 297 -8.99 19.60 0.84
N LEU A 298 -8.69 20.30 1.94
CA LEU A 298 -9.38 21.52 2.37
C LEU A 298 -8.74 22.80 1.82
N SER A 299 -7.56 22.70 1.23
CA SER A 299 -6.85 23.80 0.56
C SER A 299 -5.91 23.26 -0.51
N GLY A 300 -5.30 24.15 -1.29
CA GLY A 300 -4.38 23.78 -2.38
C GLY A 300 -5.11 23.53 -3.71
N GLU A 301 -4.41 22.93 -4.67
CA GLU A 301 -4.94 22.69 -6.01
C GLU A 301 -6.06 21.64 -6.03
N GLU A 302 -6.00 20.68 -5.12
CA GLU A 302 -6.98 19.59 -4.97
C GLU A 302 -8.14 19.97 -4.02
N ALA A 303 -8.26 21.25 -3.65
CA ALA A 303 -9.20 21.68 -2.63
C ALA A 303 -10.67 21.39 -3.00
N LYS A 304 -11.33 20.56 -2.20
CA LYS A 304 -12.78 20.38 -2.24
C LYS A 304 -13.51 21.63 -1.77
N ALA A 305 -14.72 21.81 -2.31
CA ALA A 305 -15.55 22.99 -2.05
C ALA A 305 -14.79 24.34 -2.21
N ASN A 306 -13.84 24.39 -3.15
CA ASN A 306 -12.97 25.54 -3.41
C ASN A 306 -12.26 26.06 -2.15
N GLY A 307 -11.90 25.17 -1.23
CA GLY A 307 -11.21 25.48 0.01
C GLY A 307 -12.04 26.21 1.07
N LYS A 308 -13.37 26.28 0.90
CA LYS A 308 -14.29 26.97 1.81
C LYS A 308 -14.18 26.54 3.28
N TYR A 309 -13.78 25.29 3.52
CA TYR A 309 -13.75 24.70 4.86
C TYR A 309 -12.33 24.57 5.44
N ALA A 310 -11.31 25.19 4.83
CA ALA A 310 -9.95 25.22 5.36
C ALA A 310 -9.90 25.62 6.84
N LEU A 311 -9.09 24.91 7.62
CA LEU A 311 -8.75 25.24 8.99
C LEU A 311 -8.04 26.61 9.02
N PRO A 312 -8.39 27.49 9.97
CA PRO A 312 -7.61 28.70 10.24
C PRO A 312 -6.18 28.34 10.60
N LEU A 313 -5.21 29.07 10.04
CA LEU A 313 -3.78 28.83 10.26
C LEU A 313 -3.23 29.58 11.48
N ASP A 314 -4.06 30.26 12.26
CA ASP A 314 -3.67 31.12 13.39
C ASP A 314 -4.10 30.58 14.76
N LYS A 315 -4.84 29.46 14.80
CA LYS A 315 -5.43 28.93 16.03
C LYS A 315 -5.51 27.42 16.02
N LYS A 316 -5.18 26.81 17.17
CA LYS A 316 -5.37 25.37 17.41
C LYS A 316 -6.85 24.97 17.29
N PRO A 317 -7.20 24.03 16.38
CA PRO A 317 -8.57 23.55 16.24
C PRO A 317 -8.92 22.53 17.32
N LYS A 318 -10.22 22.26 17.47
CA LYS A 318 -10.69 21.03 18.14
C LYS A 318 -10.71 19.90 17.11
N VAL A 319 -10.36 18.67 17.49
CA VAL A 319 -10.35 17.52 16.56
C VAL A 319 -11.71 17.30 15.88
N ARG A 320 -12.82 17.47 16.61
CA ARG A 320 -14.17 17.41 16.03
C ARG A 320 -14.38 18.42 14.89
N ASP A 321 -13.81 19.63 15.00
CA ASP A 321 -13.93 20.67 13.97
C ASP A 321 -13.16 20.31 12.69
N ILE A 322 -12.00 19.64 12.82
CA ILE A 322 -11.25 19.12 11.67
C ILE A 322 -12.13 18.18 10.85
N PHE A 323 -12.78 17.23 11.50
CA PHE A 323 -13.62 16.25 10.82
C PHE A 323 -14.95 16.81 10.33
N ASP A 324 -15.53 17.80 11.02
CA ASP A 324 -16.72 18.51 10.53
C ASP A 324 -16.45 19.28 9.24
N ARG A 325 -15.30 19.96 9.17
CA ARG A 325 -14.84 20.64 7.96
C ARG A 325 -14.58 19.67 6.82
N TRP A 326 -13.90 18.56 7.10
CA TRP A 326 -13.70 17.50 6.12
C TRP A 326 -15.02 16.92 5.60
N ALA A 327 -15.96 16.60 6.49
CA ALA A 327 -17.26 16.08 6.11
C ALA A 327 -18.05 17.07 5.24
N LYS A 328 -18.06 18.36 5.60
CA LYS A 328 -18.70 19.43 4.81
C LYS A 328 -18.04 19.65 3.45
N ALA A 329 -16.71 19.56 3.37
CA ALA A 329 -15.98 19.64 2.11
C ALA A 329 -16.30 18.47 1.18
N ASN A 330 -16.63 17.31 1.74
CA ASN A 330 -17.07 16.11 1.01
C ASN A 330 -18.59 16.03 0.83
N GLU A 331 -19.30 17.16 0.99
CA GLU A 331 -20.75 17.29 0.79
C GLU A 331 -21.59 16.33 1.64
N VAL A 332 -21.05 15.89 2.78
CA VAL A 332 -21.79 15.09 3.74
C VAL A 332 -22.79 16.01 4.44
N LYS A 333 -24.08 15.73 4.22
CA LYS A 333 -25.18 16.45 4.87
C LYS A 333 -25.01 16.38 6.39
N ASP A 334 -25.22 17.51 7.07
CA ASP A 334 -25.07 17.66 8.52
C ASP A 334 -23.61 17.51 9.03
N GLY A 335 -22.62 17.44 8.13
CA GLY A 335 -21.21 17.42 8.48
C GLY A 335 -20.83 16.20 9.30
N ILE A 336 -20.10 16.40 10.40
CA ILE A 336 -19.68 15.27 11.26
C ILE A 336 -20.87 14.60 11.97
N GLU A 337 -21.97 15.31 12.21
CA GLU A 337 -23.13 14.75 12.92
C GLU A 337 -23.75 13.57 12.17
N PHE A 338 -23.57 13.50 10.85
CA PHE A 338 -23.94 12.31 10.07
C PHE A 338 -23.21 11.07 10.59
N PHE A 339 -21.89 11.15 10.75
CA PHE A 339 -21.09 10.01 11.22
C PHE A 339 -21.37 9.68 12.69
N GLU A 340 -21.68 10.68 13.51
CA GLU A 340 -22.08 10.46 14.91
C GLU A 340 -23.41 9.69 15.03
N LYS A 341 -24.29 9.78 14.04
CA LYS A 341 -25.60 9.10 14.01
C LYS A 341 -25.59 7.80 13.22
N GLU A 342 -25.02 7.84 12.02
CA GLU A 342 -25.09 6.76 11.02
C GLU A 342 -23.80 5.92 10.98
N GLY A 343 -22.68 6.45 11.50
CA GLY A 343 -21.37 5.77 11.56
C GLY A 343 -20.63 5.66 10.22
N THR A 344 -21.32 5.26 9.15
CA THR A 344 -20.71 4.98 7.85
C THR A 344 -21.54 5.60 6.73
N LEU A 345 -20.86 6.34 5.85
CA LEU A 345 -21.41 6.83 4.60
C LEU A 345 -21.20 5.77 3.52
N ASP A 346 -22.26 5.03 3.21
CA ASP A 346 -22.28 4.14 2.05
C ASP A 346 -22.20 4.96 0.76
N LYS A 347 -21.20 4.67 -0.07
CA LYS A 347 -20.99 5.31 -1.39
C LYS A 347 -21.53 4.44 -2.53
N GLY A 348 -22.10 3.28 -2.21
CA GLY A 348 -22.65 2.33 -3.16
C GLY A 348 -21.58 1.45 -3.83
N PRO A 349 -22.00 0.60 -4.79
CA PRO A 349 -21.08 -0.23 -5.54
C PRO A 349 -20.11 0.62 -6.36
N TYR A 350 -18.88 0.14 -6.50
CA TYR A 350 -17.91 0.71 -7.44
C TYR A 350 -18.44 0.58 -8.87
N PRO A 351 -18.19 1.58 -9.73
CA PRO A 351 -18.39 1.44 -11.16
C PRO A 351 -17.64 0.21 -11.68
N PRO A 352 -18.23 -0.60 -12.58
CA PRO A 352 -17.56 -1.77 -13.14
C PRO A 352 -16.16 -1.47 -13.69
N GLU A 353 -15.95 -0.29 -14.26
CA GLU A 353 -14.68 0.17 -14.83
C GLU A 353 -13.55 0.26 -13.81
N GLU A 354 -13.87 0.50 -12.53
CA GLU A 354 -12.88 0.50 -11.44
C GLU A 354 -12.57 -0.92 -10.96
N VAL A 355 -13.50 -1.86 -11.17
CA VAL A 355 -13.38 -3.25 -10.70
C VAL A 355 -12.80 -4.19 -11.75
N TYR A 356 -13.09 -3.96 -13.04
CA TYR A 356 -12.77 -4.87 -14.12
C TYR A 356 -11.95 -4.17 -15.23
N GLY A 357 -10.65 -4.44 -15.27
CA GLY A 357 -9.76 -3.81 -16.26
C GLY A 357 -10.15 -4.05 -17.71
N TYR A 358 -10.82 -5.16 -18.04
CA TYR A 358 -11.20 -5.48 -19.42
C TYR A 358 -12.18 -4.51 -20.08
N ILE A 359 -12.94 -3.73 -19.30
CA ILE A 359 -14.00 -2.86 -19.82
C ILE A 359 -13.61 -1.39 -19.88
N THR A 360 -12.43 -1.02 -19.39
CA THR A 360 -11.87 0.30 -19.66
C THR A 360 -11.52 0.40 -21.15
N ASP A 361 -11.42 1.63 -21.66
CA ASP A 361 -10.99 1.89 -23.04
C ASP A 361 -9.73 2.79 -23.05
N PRO A 362 -8.55 2.28 -23.47
CA PRO A 362 -8.27 0.89 -23.80
C PRO A 362 -8.35 -0.04 -22.56
N PRO A 363 -8.45 -1.37 -22.75
CA PRO A 363 -8.46 -2.32 -21.62
C PRO A 363 -7.26 -2.12 -20.69
N PHE A 364 -7.51 -2.24 -19.39
CA PHE A 364 -6.60 -1.97 -18.27
C PHE A 364 -6.07 -0.52 -18.25
N GLY A 365 -6.86 0.44 -18.75
CA GLY A 365 -6.45 1.83 -18.96
C GLY A 365 -5.22 1.98 -19.88
N GLY A 366 -4.91 0.96 -20.67
CA GLY A 366 -3.71 0.90 -21.50
C GLY A 366 -2.45 0.43 -20.75
N VAL A 367 -2.56 0.10 -19.46
CA VAL A 367 -1.51 -0.53 -18.68
C VAL A 367 -1.16 -1.87 -19.32
N LEU A 368 0.13 -2.07 -19.56
CA LEU A 368 0.68 -3.34 -20.02
C LEU A 368 1.26 -4.05 -18.82
N HIS A 369 0.63 -5.15 -18.43
CA HIS A 369 1.07 -6.04 -17.36
C HIS A 369 2.19 -6.97 -17.81
#